data_AF-A0A932RUN9-F1
#
_entry.id   AF-A0A932RUN9-F1
#
_cell.length_a   1.000
_cell.length_b   1.000
_cell.length_c   1.000
_cell.angle_alpha   90.00
_cell.angle_beta   90.00
_cell.angle_gamma   90.00
#
_symmetry.space_group_name_H-M   'P 1'
#
loop_
_entity.id
_entity.type
_entity.pdbx_description
1 polymer ?
#
loop_
_entity_poly.entity_id
_entity_poly.type
_entity_poly.pdbx_seq_one_letter_code
_entity_poly.pdbx_strand_id
1 'polypeptide(L)' 'MTTLYIRDVSEAVAETLKERAAAAGMSLSAYVAGELARVAARPTNAEIVSRLKAQDRSAGPSTVDIVEAVRDSRR' A
#
# COMPACT_ATOMS: atom_id res chain seq x y z
N MET A 1 5.45 -8.87 -19.36
CA MET A 1 6.19 -9.06 -18.09
C MET A 1 7.26 -8.01 -18.01
N THR A 2 7.43 -7.39 -16.84
CA THR A 2 8.48 -6.39 -16.60
C THR A 2 9.52 -6.99 -15.68
N THR A 3 10.80 -6.84 -16.03
CA THR A 3 11.93 -7.34 -15.23
C THR A 3 12.57 -6.20 -14.47
N LEU A 4 12.82 -6.39 -13.17
CA LEU A 4 13.53 -5.45 -12.31
C LEU A 4 14.90 -6.01 -11.95
N TYR A 5 15.95 -5.25 -12.20
CA TYR A 5 17.31 -5.55 -11.75
C TYR A 5 17.65 -4.65 -10.56
N ILE A 6 17.94 -5.26 -9.41
CA ILE A 6 18.33 -4.55 -8.19
C ILE A 6 19.85 -4.67 -8.05
N ARG A 7 20.54 -3.52 -8.02
CA ARG A 7 21.99 -3.45 -7.81
C ARG A 7 22.30 -3.23 -6.34
N ASP A 8 23.55 -3.54 -5.97
CA ASP A 8 24.12 -3.21 -4.66
C ASP A 8 23.34 -3.81 -3.47
N VAL A 9 22.75 -5.00 -3.67
CA VAL A 9 22.15 -5.78 -2.58
C VAL A 9 23.28 -6.40 -1.77
N SER A 10 23.31 -6.14 -0.46
CA SER A 10 24.31 -6.75 0.41
C SER A 10 24.14 -8.27 0.48
N GLU A 11 25.26 -8.99 0.62
CA GLU A 11 25.25 -10.46 0.70
C GLU A 11 24.32 -10.94 1.83
N ALA A 12 24.39 -10.30 3.00
CA ALA A 12 23.54 -10.65 4.14
C ALA A 12 22.03 -10.54 3.83
N VAL A 13 21.62 -9.53 3.05
CA VAL A 13 20.22 -9.38 2.62
C VAL A 13 19.86 -10.47 1.61
N ALA A 14 20.74 -10.74 0.65
CA ALA A 14 20.52 -11.79 -0.34
C ALA A 14 20.34 -13.17 0.31
N GLU A 15 21.20 -13.53 1.26
CA GLU A 15 21.11 -14.80 2.00
C GLU A 15 19.81 -14.89 2.82
N THR A 16 19.46 -13.83 3.56
CA THR A 16 18.21 -13.80 4.31
C THR A 16 16.98 -14.01 3.40
N LEU A 17 16.98 -13.42 2.20
CA LEU A 17 15.88 -13.58 1.26
C LEU A 17 15.84 -14.98 0.63
N LYS A 18 17.00 -15.60 0.38
CA LYS A 18 17.09 -16.99 -0.10
C LYS A 18 16.53 -17.96 0.94
N GLU A 19 16.90 -17.81 2.21
CA GLU A 19 16.39 -18.63 3.31
C GLU A 19 14.87 -18.54 3.43
N ARG A 20 14.33 -17.31 3.39
CA ARG A 20 12.88 -17.07 3.45
C ARG A 20 12.15 -17.64 2.24
N ALA A 21 12.71 -17.50 1.04
CA ALA A 21 12.15 -18.08 -0.17
C ALA A 21 12.10 -19.62 -0.08
N ALA A 22 13.18 -20.24 0.40
CA ALA A 22 13.25 -21.69 0.61
C ALA A 22 12.22 -22.16 1.65
N ALA A 23 12.11 -21.46 2.79
CA ALA A 23 11.11 -21.75 3.81
C ALA A 23 9.66 -21.63 3.30
N ALA A 24 9.41 -20.74 2.33
CA ALA A 24 8.12 -20.58 1.67
C ALA A 24 7.89 -21.56 0.51
N GLY A 25 8.86 -22.41 0.17
CA GLY A 25 8.78 -23.30 -0.99
C GLY A 25 8.74 -22.56 -2.34
N MET A 26 9.32 -21.37 -2.40
CA MET A 26 9.30 -20.49 -3.57
C MET A 26 10.70 -20.29 -4.14
N SER A 27 10.79 -20.00 -5.44
CA SER A 27 12.03 -19.44 -5.98
C SER A 27 12.29 -18.05 -5.40
N LEU A 28 13.57 -17.65 -5.30
CA LEU A 28 13.94 -16.32 -4.81
C LEU A 28 13.24 -15.21 -5.60
N SER A 29 13.19 -15.34 -6.93
CA SER A 29 12.54 -14.35 -7.79
C SER A 29 11.03 -14.24 -7.52
N ALA A 30 10.34 -15.36 -7.34
CA ALA A 30 8.91 -15.36 -7.02
C ALA A 30 8.63 -14.77 -5.64
N TYR A 31 9.45 -15.13 -4.64
CA TYR A 31 9.34 -14.61 -3.28
C TYR A 31 9.53 -13.08 -3.25
N VAL A 32 10.62 -12.58 -3.84
CA VAL A 32 10.93 -11.14 -3.86
C VAL A 32 9.92 -10.36 -4.69
N ALA A 33 9.45 -10.88 -5.82
CA ALA A 33 8.38 -10.25 -6.59
C ALA A 33 7.09 -10.09 -5.76
N GLY A 34 6.75 -11.12 -4.96
CA GLY A 34 5.63 -11.04 -4.02
C GLY A 34 5.82 -9.98 -2.93
N GLU A 35 7.01 -9.87 -2.37
CA GLU A 35 7.32 -8.80 -1.39
C GLU A 35 7.22 -7.40 -2.02
N LEU A 36 7.75 -7.21 -3.23
CA LEU A 36 7.64 -5.93 -3.94
C LEU A 36 6.18 -5.58 -4.26
N ALA A 37 5.36 -6.57 -4.64
CA ALA A 37 3.93 -6.36 -4.85
C ALA A 37 3.22 -5.93 -3.55
N ARG A 38 3.56 -6.54 -2.41
CA ARG A 38 3.04 -6.13 -1.09
C ARG A 38 3.40 -4.69 -0.74
N VAL A 39 4.64 -4.29 -1.00
CA VAL A 39 5.11 -2.91 -0.79
C VAL A 39 4.32 -1.95 -1.68
N ALA A 40 4.17 -2.26 -2.96
CA ALA A 40 3.47 -1.40 -3.93
C ALA A 40 1.95 -1.34 -3.71
N ALA A 41 1.35 -2.34 -3.06
CA ALA A 41 -0.09 -2.37 -2.82
C ALA A 41 -0.56 -1.29 -1.82
N ARG A 42 0.33 -0.78 -0.97
CA ARG A 42 0.00 0.27 0.01
C ARG A 42 0.45 1.63 -0.50
N PRO A 43 -0.46 2.59 -0.70
CA PRO A 43 -0.08 3.94 -1.10
C PRO A 43 0.70 4.61 0.02
N THR A 44 1.67 5.44 -0.36
CA THR A 44 2.37 6.34 0.54
C THR A 44 1.44 7.44 1.06
N ASN A 45 1.80 8.06 2.20
CA ASN A 45 1.05 9.20 2.72
C ASN A 45 0.97 10.36 1.72
N ALA A 46 2.03 10.59 0.94
CA ALA A 46 2.07 11.62 -0.09
C ALA A 46 1.04 11.33 -1.20
N GLU A 47 0.95 10.08 -1.66
CA GLU A 47 -0.04 9.67 -2.66
C GLU A 47 -1.47 9.75 -2.12
N ILE A 48 -1.68 9.38 -0.86
CA ILE A 48 -2.98 9.54 -0.18
C ILE A 48 -3.38 11.01 -0.16
N VAL A 49 -2.50 11.91 0.31
CA VAL A 49 -2.77 13.35 0.38
C VAL A 49 -3.04 13.93 -1.01
N SER A 50 -2.24 13.55 -2.01
CA SER A 50 -2.44 13.98 -3.39
C SER A 50 -3.82 13.57 -3.92
N ARG A 51 -4.20 12.31 -3.70
CA ARG A 51 -5.53 11.79 -4.05
C ARG A 51 -6.64 12.55 -3.33
N LEU A 52 -6.49 12.80 -2.03
CA LEU A 52 -7.47 13.55 -1.26
C LEU A 52 -7.61 14.99 -1.74
N LYS A 53 -6.53 15.66 -2.18
CA LYS A 53 -6.61 17.01 -2.74
C LYS A 53 -7.28 17.04 -4.11
N ALA A 54 -7.04 16.03 -4.95
CA ALA A 54 -7.63 15.93 -6.27
C ALA A 54 -9.11 15.51 -6.25
N GLN A 55 -9.58 14.97 -5.13
CA GLN A 55 -10.95 14.51 -5.00
C GLN A 55 -11.92 15.69 -4.87
N ASP A 56 -12.84 15.83 -5.83
CA ASP A 56 -13.96 16.75 -5.72
C ASP A 56 -14.93 16.26 -4.63
N ARG A 57 -15.17 17.14 -3.66
CA ARG A 57 -16.06 16.90 -2.51
C ARG A 57 -17.30 17.80 -2.54
N SER A 58 -17.52 18.53 -3.63
CA SER A 58 -18.66 19.44 -3.77
C SER A 58 -20.01 18.75 -3.64
N ALA A 59 -20.10 17.47 -4.02
CA ALA A 59 -21.30 16.64 -3.87
C ALA A 59 -21.43 15.95 -2.50
N GLY A 60 -20.52 16.22 -1.56
CA GLY A 60 -20.57 15.67 -0.20
C GLY A 60 -21.63 16.35 0.68
N PRO A 61 -22.02 15.71 1.80
CA PRO A 61 -22.97 16.31 2.75
C PRO A 61 -22.38 17.60 3.34
N SER A 62 -23.24 18.60 3.49
CA SER A 62 -22.88 19.85 4.14
C SER A 62 -22.71 19.65 5.64
N THR A 63 -22.08 20.63 6.30
CA THR A 63 -22.00 20.65 7.77
C THR A 63 -23.37 20.59 8.43
N VAL A 64 -24.39 21.20 7.82
CA VAL A 64 -25.77 21.17 8.35
C VAL A 64 -26.32 19.76 8.29
N ASP A 65 -26.22 19.09 7.14
CA ASP A 65 -26.68 17.70 6.96
C ASP A 65 -26.02 16.75 7.98
N ILE A 66 -24.70 16.94 8.21
CA ILE A 66 -23.94 16.14 9.18
C ILE A 66 -24.44 16.39 10.62
N VAL A 67 -24.64 17.65 11.01
CA VAL A 67 -25.09 17.99 12.37
C VAL A 67 -26.51 17.49 12.63
N GLU A 68 -27.40 17.56 11.64
CA GLU A 68 -28.76 17.03 11.74
C GLU A 68 -28.74 15.50 11.90
N ALA A 69 -28.01 14.78 11.05
CA ALA A 69 -27.88 13.32 11.16
C ALA A 69 -27.32 12.88 12.53
N VAL A 70 -26.34 13.60 13.08
CA VAL A 70 -25.79 13.32 14.41
C VAL A 70 -26.83 13.55 15.52
N ARG A 71 -27.66 14.59 15.41
CA ARG A 71 -28.73 14.85 16.39
C ARG A 71 -29.81 13.78 16.33
N ASP A 72 -30.21 13.37 15.13
CA ASP A 72 -31.22 12.33 14.93
C ASP A 72 -30.76 10.98 15.50
N SER A 73 -29.47 10.62 15.35
CA SER A 73 -28.92 9.38 15.91
C SER A 73 -28.93 9.30 17.45
N ARG A 74 -29.11 10.42 18.15
CA ARG A 74 -29.10 10.50 19.62
C ARG A 74 -30.51 10.48 20.22
N ARG A 75 -31.54 10.37 19.39
CA ARG A 75 -32.94 10.37 19.79
C ARG A 75 -33.53 8.97 19.72
#